data_AF-A0A0S2JCM1-F1
#
_entry.id   AF-A0A0S2JCM1-F1
#
_cell.length_a   1.000
_cell.length_b   1.000
_cell.length_c   1.000
_cell.angle_alpha   90.00
_cell.angle_beta   90.00
_cell.angle_gamma   90.00
#
_symmetry.space_group_name_H-M   'P 1'
#
loop_
_entity.id
_entity.type
_entity.pdbx_description
1 polymer ?
#
loop_
_entity_poly.entity_id
_entity_poly.type
_entity_poly.pdbx_seq_one_letter_code
_entity_poly.pdbx_strand_id
1 'polypeptide(L)' 'MSSLLACSSVIKKVSVSKEKRLYIDGLSFIPSDLNDVKAAEIDAFIADISAIEEVKRPDGSLNYKRTYLCGKS' A
#
# COMPACT_ATOMS: atom_id res chain seq x y z
N MET A 1 -26.47 -60.16 12.07
CA MET A 1 -25.65 -59.07 12.65
C MET A 1 -24.75 -58.54 11.55
N SER A 2 -25.13 -57.46 10.86
CA SER A 2 -24.31 -56.86 9.80
C SER A 2 -23.70 -55.56 10.34
N SER A 3 -22.37 -55.50 10.37
CA SER A 3 -21.59 -54.41 10.93
C SER A 3 -21.67 -53.15 10.05
N LEU A 4 -22.13 -52.05 10.63
CA LEU A 4 -22.01 -50.72 10.03
C LEU A 4 -20.54 -50.30 10.01
N LEU A 5 -19.95 -50.27 8.81
CA LEU A 5 -18.65 -49.64 8.56
C LEU A 5 -18.85 -48.13 8.53
N ALA A 6 -18.39 -47.44 9.58
CA ALA A 6 -18.32 -45.98 9.60
C ALA A 6 -17.14 -45.50 8.74
N CYS A 7 -17.41 -44.78 7.66
CA CYS A 7 -16.39 -44.12 6.87
C CYS A 7 -15.76 -42.98 7.68
N SER A 8 -14.54 -43.19 8.16
CA SER A 8 -13.70 -42.12 8.73
C SER A 8 -13.24 -41.20 7.60
N SER A 9 -13.90 -40.05 7.43
CA SER A 9 -13.35 -38.96 6.63
C SER A 9 -12.24 -38.29 7.44
N VAL A 10 -11.00 -38.40 6.94
CA VAL A 10 -9.84 -37.69 7.50
C VAL A 10 -10.09 -36.19 7.32
N ILE A 11 -10.40 -35.49 8.42
CA ILE A 11 -10.49 -34.04 8.44
C ILE A 11 -9.07 -33.50 8.22
N LYS A 12 -8.78 -33.05 6.99
CA LYS A 12 -7.55 -32.30 6.69
C LYS A 12 -7.62 -30.98 7.45
N LYS A 13 -6.80 -30.86 8.49
CA LYS A 13 -6.57 -29.60 9.19
C LYS A 13 -5.80 -28.66 8.24
N VAL A 14 -6.50 -27.72 7.63
CA VAL A 14 -5.88 -26.63 6.88
C VAL A 14 -5.21 -25.70 7.89
N SER A 15 -3.90 -25.49 7.76
CA SER A 15 -3.20 -24.49 8.56
C SER A 15 -3.66 -23.11 8.11
N VAL A 16 -4.36 -22.39 8.99
CA VAL A 16 -4.61 -20.96 8.81
C VAL A 16 -3.26 -20.25 8.78
N SER A 17 -2.89 -19.68 7.62
CA SER A 17 -1.72 -18.81 7.56
C SER A 17 -1.98 -17.65 8.50
N LYS A 18 -1.05 -17.43 9.45
CA LYS A 18 -1.15 -16.29 10.36
C LYS A 18 -1.18 -15.02 9.52
N GLU A 19 -2.29 -14.28 9.55
CA GLU A 19 -2.40 -13.02 8.82
C GLU A 19 -1.27 -12.09 9.27
N LYS A 20 -0.39 -11.72 8.32
CA LYS A 20 0.69 -10.77 8.60
C LYS A 20 0.04 -9.40 8.81
N ARG A 21 0.35 -8.75 9.93
CA ARG A 21 -0.02 -7.34 10.12
C ARG A 21 0.79 -6.51 9.13
N LEU A 22 0.09 -5.69 8.35
CA LEU A 22 0.71 -4.75 7.43
C LEU A 22 0.92 -3.41 8.13
N TYR A 23 2.12 -2.86 8.02
CA TYR A 23 2.46 -1.53 8.48
C TYR A 23 2.44 -0.58 7.28
N ILE A 24 1.44 0.29 7.25
CA ILE A 24 1.24 1.26 6.18
C ILE A 24 1.44 2.66 6.74
N ASP A 25 2.42 3.38 6.20
CA ASP A 25 2.63 4.77 6.56
C ASP A 25 1.63 5.70 5.87
N GLY A 26 1.25 6.77 6.56
CA GLY A 26 0.34 7.81 6.07
C GLY A 26 0.98 8.70 5.01
N LEU A 27 0.29 9.78 4.63
CA LEU A 27 0.75 10.74 3.60
C LEU A 27 2.20 11.19 3.83
N SER A 28 3.12 10.58 3.07
CA SER A 28 4.56 10.77 3.17
C SER A 28 5.12 11.21 1.82
N PHE A 29 6.26 11.89 1.83
CA PHE A 29 6.98 12.18 0.58
C PHE A 29 7.58 10.88 0.04
N ILE A 30 7.75 10.78 -1.28
CA ILE A 30 8.51 9.66 -1.88
C ILE A 30 9.94 9.73 -1.31
N PRO A 31 10.41 8.67 -0.63
CA PRO A 31 11.75 8.66 -0.07
C PRO A 31 12.78 8.67 -1.20
N SER A 32 13.90 9.35 -0.96
CA SER A 32 15.01 9.38 -1.92
C SER A 32 15.70 8.02 -2.08
N ASP A 33 15.65 7.16 -1.06
CA ASP A 33 16.13 5.78 -1.09
C ASP A 33 15.03 4.81 -0.64
N LEU A 34 14.76 3.79 -1.45
CA LEU A 34 13.79 2.74 -1.14
C LEU A 34 14.30 1.76 -0.07
N ASN A 35 15.61 1.73 0.19
CA ASN A 35 16.18 0.90 1.25
C ASN A 35 15.76 1.37 2.64
N ASP A 36 15.48 2.66 2.82
CA ASP A 36 15.00 3.22 4.09
C ASP A 36 13.62 2.66 4.46
N VAL A 37 12.73 2.44 3.47
CA VAL A 37 11.41 1.81 3.67
C VAL A 37 11.57 0.37 4.16
N LYS A 38 12.52 -0.37 3.58
CA LYS A 38 12.82 -1.76 3.99
C LYS A 38 13.43 -1.80 5.39
N ALA A 39 14.37 -0.91 5.69
CA ALA A 39 15.02 -0.81 6.99
C ALA A 39 14.03 -0.42 8.10
N ALA A 40 13.00 0.35 7.78
CA ALA A 40 11.91 0.71 8.68
C ALA A 40 10.84 -0.39 8.86
N GLU A 41 10.98 -1.52 8.16
CA GLU A 41 10.01 -2.63 8.17
C GLU A 41 8.58 -2.20 7.76
N ILE A 42 8.46 -1.16 6.91
CA ILE A 42 7.19 -0.66 6.39
C ILE A 42 6.81 -1.48 5.14
N ASP A 43 5.55 -1.92 5.08
CA ASP A 43 5.03 -2.72 3.95
C ASP A 43 4.56 -1.83 2.79
N ALA A 44 4.00 -0.65 3.08
CA ALA A 44 3.55 0.32 2.08
C ALA A 44 3.47 1.75 2.65
N PHE A 45 3.38 2.75 1.79
CA PHE A 45 3.14 4.15 2.17
C PHE A 45 2.27 4.84 1.12
N ILE A 46 1.53 5.87 1.54
CA ILE A 46 0.75 6.72 0.63
C ILE A 46 1.57 7.97 0.32
N ALA A 47 1.86 8.21 -0.96
CA ALA A 47 2.64 9.38 -1.37
C ALA A 47 1.84 10.41 -2.16
N ASP A 48 2.07 11.69 -1.85
CA ASP A 48 1.60 12.80 -2.70
C ASP A 48 2.54 12.93 -3.91
N ILE A 49 1.99 12.66 -5.10
CA ILE A 49 2.69 12.79 -6.39
C ILE A 49 2.32 14.07 -7.13
N SER A 50 1.59 14.98 -6.48
CA SER A 50 1.14 16.20 -7.12
C SER A 50 2.32 17.15 -7.36
N ALA A 51 2.40 17.66 -8.59
CA ALA A 51 3.23 18.80 -8.91
C ALA A 51 2.44 20.07 -8.65
N ILE A 52 3.06 20.99 -7.91
CA ILE A 52 2.51 22.31 -7.65
C ILE A 52 3.16 23.28 -8.65
N GLU A 53 2.34 23.92 -9.47
CA GLU A 53 2.76 24.97 -10.40
C GLU A 53 2.24 26.32 -9.91
N GLU A 54 3.13 27.32 -9.89
CA GLU A 54 2.76 28.72 -9.63
C GLU A 54 2.17 29.35 -10.88
N VAL A 55 0.93 29.83 -10.77
CA VAL A 55 0.23 30.55 -11.83
C VAL A 55 0.13 32.02 -11.45
N LYS A 56 0.94 32.85 -12.10
CA LYS A 56 0.86 34.32 -11.99
C LYS A 56 -0.26 34.82 -12.89
N ARG A 57 -1.27 35.44 -12.30
CA ARG A 57 -2.38 36.04 -13.04
C ARG A 57 -2.01 37.44 -13.56
N PRO A 58 -2.71 37.95 -14.59
CA PRO A 58 -2.47 39.28 -15.14
C PRO A 58 -2.66 40.43 -14.14
N ASP A 59 -3.45 40.21 -13.08
CA ASP A 59 -3.68 41.15 -11.99
C ASP A 59 -2.56 41.14 -10.93
N GLY A 60 -1.49 40.36 -11.16
CA GLY A 60 -0.37 40.19 -10.24
C GLY A 60 -0.63 39.20 -9.10
N SER A 61 -1.83 38.60 -9.01
CA SER A 61 -2.13 37.60 -7.98
C SER A 61 -1.44 36.26 -8.27
N LEU A 62 -1.00 35.59 -7.20
CA LEU A 62 -0.38 34.27 -7.23
C LEU A 62 -1.40 33.19 -6.89
N ASN A 63 -1.45 32.13 -7.70
CA ASN A 63 -2.27 30.95 -7.46
C ASN A 63 -1.45 29.68 -7.63
N TYR A 64 -1.94 28.60 -7.04
CA TYR A 64 -1.27 27.30 -7.11
C TYR A 64 -2.17 26.31 -7.82
N LYS A 65 -1.65 25.71 -8.89
CA LYS A 65 -2.33 24.64 -9.62
C LYS A 65 -1.69 23.32 -9.19
N ARG A 66 -2.50 22.43 -8.60
CA ARG A 66 -2.11 21.04 -8.39
C ARG A 66 -2.34 20.27 -9.69
N THR A 67 -1.28 19.62 -10.16
CA THR A 67 -1.29 18.68 -11.28
C THR A 67 -0.68 17.37 -10.82
N TYR A 68 -0.83 16.30 -11.59
CA TYR A 68 -0.10 15.05 -11.32
C TYR A 68 0.95 14.88 -12.40
N LEU A 69 2.17 14.50 -12.02
CA LEU A 69 3.15 14.02 -12.99
C LEU A 69 2.76 12.59 -13.36
N CYS A 70 2.32 12.36 -14.60
CA CYS A 70 2.30 11.01 -15.14
C CYS A 70 3.77 10.61 -15.34
N GLY A 71 4.26 9.71 -14.48
CA GLY A 71 5.68 9.44 -14.28
C GLY A 71 6.49 9.30 -15.57
N LYS A 72 7.63 9.98 -15.63
CA LYS A 72 8.74 9.51 -16.47
C LYS A 72 9.54 8.51 -15.63
N SER A 73 9.64 7.30 -16.20
CA SER A 73 10.35 6.11 -15.71
C SER A 73 11.78 6.39 -15.26
#